data_AF-A0A945H9V4-F1
#
_entry.id   AF-A0A945H9V4-F1
#
_cell.length_a   1.000
_cell.length_b   1.000
_cell.length_c   1.000
_cell.angle_alpha   90.00
_cell.angle_beta   90.00
_cell.angle_gamma   90.00
#
_symmetry.space_group_name_H-M   'P 1'
#
loop_
_entity.id
_entity.type
_entity.pdbx_description
1 polymer ?
#
loop_
_entity_poly.entity_id
_entity_poly.type
_entity_poly.pdbx_seq_one_letter_code
_entity_poly.pdbx_strand_id
1 'polypeptide(L)'
;WVATTIFNDPPPPPPDVVPEIEADDAIIEAKGLTIRERLKQHATDQTCASCHARIDPLGFALESFDPIGRWREKYTSGLPIDSSGKLFGEAEFKDIEAFKDAILERPEKFMRAFSEHLLSYALGRELKITDKPSIDKITRRVMADHGRFSTVVVEIAKSIPFRHKTGQNESK
;
A
#
# COMPACT_ATOMS: atom_id res chain seq x y z
N TRP A 1 4.77 3.63 -2.18
CA TRP A 1 4.41 2.51 -3.07
C TRP A 1 3.44 1.55 -2.41
N VAL A 2 3.79 0.88 -1.29
CA VAL A 2 2.93 -0.14 -0.65
C VAL A 2 1.51 0.35 -0.38
N ALA A 3 1.33 1.51 0.26
CA ALA A 3 0.01 2.12 0.52
C ALA A 3 -0.84 2.25 -0.76
N THR A 4 -0.25 2.80 -1.82
CA THR A 4 -0.90 3.05 -3.11
C THR A 4 -1.19 1.77 -3.89
N THR A 5 -0.28 0.79 -3.90
CA THR A 5 -0.36 -0.35 -4.82
C THR A 5 -0.99 -1.58 -4.17
N ILE A 6 -0.72 -1.81 -2.88
CA ILE A 6 -1.26 -2.98 -2.16
C ILE A 6 -2.64 -2.67 -1.59
N PHE A 7 -2.88 -1.43 -1.17
CA PHE A 7 -4.11 -1.05 -0.47
C PHE A 7 -4.97 -0.03 -1.22
N ASN A 8 -4.52 0.47 -2.38
CA ASN A 8 -5.19 1.53 -3.13
C ASN A 8 -5.57 2.73 -2.25
N ASP A 9 -4.72 3.03 -1.25
CA ASP A 9 -4.89 4.11 -0.26
C ASP A 9 -3.64 5.00 -0.30
N PRO A 10 -3.45 5.79 -1.39
CA PRO A 10 -2.30 6.66 -1.50
C PRO A 10 -2.31 7.69 -0.36
N PRO A 11 -1.14 8.01 0.24
CA PRO A 11 -1.07 9.07 1.24
C PRO A 11 -1.46 10.41 0.62
N PRO A 12 -1.87 11.40 1.44
CA PRO A 12 -2.07 12.76 0.96
C PRO A 12 -0.77 13.29 0.32
N PRO A 13 -0.88 14.22 -0.65
CA PRO A 13 0.31 14.85 -1.21
C PRO A 13 1.13 15.52 -0.09
N PRO A 14 2.47 15.51 -0.20
CA PRO A 14 3.31 16.22 0.74
C PRO A 14 2.99 17.74 0.72
N PRO A 15 3.30 18.48 1.79
CA PRO A 15 3.20 19.95 1.81
C PRO A 15 4.01 20.60 0.68
N ASP A 16 3.65 21.82 0.27
CA ASP A 16 4.34 22.52 -0.83
C ASP A 16 5.84 22.78 -0.56
N VAL A 17 6.22 22.88 0.71
CA VAL A 17 7.60 23.11 1.14
C VAL A 17 8.02 21.95 2.05
N VAL A 18 8.68 20.94 1.45
CA VAL A 18 9.29 19.82 2.18
C VAL A 18 10.80 19.91 2.09
N PRO A 19 11.53 19.89 3.23
CA PRO A 19 12.98 19.77 3.22
C PRO A 19 13.43 18.48 2.51
N GLU A 20 14.44 18.58 1.65
CA GLU A 20 14.97 17.41 0.96
C GLU A 20 15.50 16.36 1.96
N ILE A 21 15.26 15.10 1.63
CA ILE A 21 15.79 13.98 2.39
C ILE A 21 16.88 13.26 1.60
N GLU A 22 17.97 12.93 2.31
CA GLU A 22 18.99 12.06 1.75
C GLU A 22 18.39 10.66 1.60
N ALA A 23 18.56 10.07 0.43
CA ALA A 23 17.97 8.78 0.08
C ALA A 23 19.03 7.69 -0.16
N ASP A 24 20.31 8.06 -0.25
CA ASP A 24 21.40 7.11 -0.38
C ASP A 24 21.77 6.54 1.00
N ASP A 25 21.49 5.25 1.20
CA ASP A 25 21.87 4.48 2.39
C ASP A 25 23.34 4.73 2.77
N ALA A 26 24.28 4.74 1.83
CA ALA A 26 25.70 4.92 2.13
C ALA A 26 26.00 6.30 2.73
N ILE A 27 25.30 7.35 2.27
CA ILE A 27 25.46 8.72 2.80
C ILE A 27 24.81 8.85 4.17
N ILE A 28 23.66 8.21 4.38
CA ILE A 28 22.97 8.19 5.67
C ILE A 28 23.82 7.44 6.72
N GLU A 29 24.35 6.28 6.33
CA GLU A 29 25.20 5.44 7.15
C GLU A 29 26.54 6.12 7.49
N ALA A 30 27.12 6.90 6.56
CA ALA A 30 28.32 7.69 6.83
C ALA A 30 28.12 8.74 7.94
N LYS A 31 26.86 9.13 8.22
CA LYS A 31 26.48 9.99 9.35
C LYS A 31 26.14 9.20 10.62
N GLY A 32 26.30 7.88 10.60
CA GLY A 32 25.99 6.99 11.72
C GLY A 32 24.49 6.85 11.99
N LEU A 33 23.64 7.09 10.98
CA LEU A 33 22.19 6.99 11.08
C LEU A 33 21.68 5.79 10.29
N THR A 34 20.53 5.26 10.70
CA THR A 34 19.68 4.36 9.91
C THR A 34 18.64 5.18 9.11
N ILE A 35 18.01 4.58 8.10
CA ILE A 35 16.91 5.24 7.37
C ILE A 35 15.76 5.61 8.32
N ARG A 36 15.49 4.76 9.31
CA ARG A 36 14.44 4.98 10.33
C ARG A 36 14.74 6.24 11.15
N GLU A 37 15.98 6.39 11.61
CA GLU A 37 16.39 7.58 12.37
C GLU A 37 16.35 8.83 11.49
N ARG A 38 16.78 8.72 10.23
CA ARG A 38 16.74 9.82 9.26
C ARG A 38 15.31 10.29 8.95
N LEU A 39 14.37 9.37 8.80
CA LEU A 39 12.95 9.68 8.61
C LEU A 39 12.32 10.24 9.88
N LYS A 40 12.67 9.69 11.05
CA LYS A 40 12.21 10.22 12.35
C LYS A 40 12.65 11.67 12.57
N GLN A 41 13.88 12.03 12.17
CA GLN A 41 14.36 13.42 12.19
C GLN A 41 13.57 14.33 11.24
N HIS A 42 13.10 13.80 10.10
CA HIS A 42 12.29 14.55 9.15
C HIS A 42 10.84 14.75 9.64
N ALA A 43 10.29 13.75 10.32
CA ALA A 43 8.91 13.74 10.81
C ALA A 43 8.76 14.30 12.24
N THR A 44 9.65 15.21 12.68
CA THR A 44 9.58 15.80 14.02
C THR A 44 8.39 16.74 14.20
N ASP A 45 7.99 17.43 13.15
CA ASP A 45 6.82 18.30 13.19
C ASP A 45 5.53 17.48 13.31
N GLN A 46 4.61 17.92 14.18
CA GLN A 46 3.38 17.19 14.47
C GLN A 46 2.54 16.92 13.22
N THR A 47 2.53 17.85 12.28
CA THR A 47 1.82 17.73 11.00
C THR A 47 2.38 16.56 10.18
N CYS A 48 3.71 16.46 10.07
CA CYS A 48 4.39 15.39 9.34
C CYS A 48 4.21 14.05 10.05
N ALA A 49 4.43 14.02 11.38
CA ALA A 49 4.32 12.82 12.19
C ALA A 49 2.99 12.07 12.03
N SER A 50 1.88 12.81 11.89
CA SER A 50 0.54 12.23 11.77
C SER A 50 0.38 11.31 10.56
N CYS A 51 0.89 11.72 9.39
CA CYS A 51 0.83 10.94 8.17
C CYS A 51 1.94 9.89 8.13
N HIS A 52 3.16 10.25 8.56
CA HIS A 52 4.31 9.34 8.61
C HIS A 52 4.07 8.11 9.49
N ALA A 53 3.29 8.24 10.58
CA ALA A 53 2.87 7.12 11.42
C ALA A 53 2.12 6.01 10.65
N ARG A 54 1.53 6.32 9.49
CA ARG A 54 0.84 5.34 8.61
C ARG A 54 1.64 4.97 7.36
N ILE A 55 2.65 5.77 6.99
CA ILE A 55 3.41 5.62 5.75
C ILE A 55 4.70 4.84 6.01
N ASP A 56 5.54 5.34 6.91
CA ASP A 56 6.90 4.85 7.13
C ASP A 56 6.95 3.38 7.58
N PRO A 57 6.05 2.89 8.46
CA PRO A 57 6.06 1.48 8.85
C PRO A 57 5.96 0.52 7.67
N LEU A 58 5.23 0.88 6.61
CA LEU A 58 5.09 0.01 5.43
C LEU A 58 6.41 -0.15 4.67
N GLY A 59 7.26 0.90 4.70
CA GLY A 59 8.61 0.85 4.14
C GLY A 59 9.56 0.09 5.06
N PHE A 60 9.49 0.32 6.37
CA PHE A 60 10.34 -0.38 7.33
C PHE A 60 10.16 -1.90 7.32
N ALA A 61 8.94 -2.38 7.06
CA ALA A 61 8.69 -3.82 6.88
C ALA A 61 9.56 -4.45 5.77
N LEU A 62 9.98 -3.65 4.77
CA LEU A 62 10.79 -4.08 3.63
C LEU A 62 12.28 -3.77 3.79
N GLU A 63 12.70 -3.17 4.92
CA GLU A 63 14.07 -2.68 5.11
C GLU A 63 15.14 -3.79 5.15
N SER A 64 14.70 -5.01 5.47
CA SER A 64 15.53 -6.22 5.41
C SER A 64 15.85 -6.67 3.98
N PHE A 65 15.36 -5.97 2.95
CA PHE A 65 15.75 -6.16 1.56
C PHE A 65 16.63 -5.02 1.08
N ASP A 66 17.79 -5.34 0.52
CA ASP A 66 18.63 -4.35 -0.17
C ASP A 66 17.96 -3.87 -1.48
N PRO A 67 18.50 -2.85 -2.17
CA PRO A 67 17.90 -2.31 -3.39
C PRO A 67 17.70 -3.31 -4.55
N ILE A 68 18.37 -4.47 -4.52
CA ILE A 68 18.23 -5.54 -5.51
C ILE A 68 17.46 -6.76 -4.96
N GLY A 69 16.91 -6.67 -3.75
CA GLY A 69 16.05 -7.66 -3.13
C GLY A 69 16.77 -8.76 -2.35
N ARG A 70 18.05 -8.61 -2.00
CA ARG A 70 18.75 -9.56 -1.14
C ARG A 70 18.44 -9.30 0.33
N TRP A 71 18.34 -10.37 1.10
CA TRP A 71 18.12 -10.28 2.54
C TRP A 71 19.34 -9.68 3.26
N ARG A 72 19.08 -8.75 4.18
CA ARG A 72 20.05 -8.14 5.09
C ARG A 72 19.51 -8.02 6.51
N GLU A 73 20.35 -8.32 7.49
CA GLU A 73 20.06 -8.10 8.93
C GLU A 73 20.68 -6.80 9.46
N LYS A 74 21.67 -6.29 8.75
CA LYS A 74 22.43 -5.09 9.10
C LYS A 74 22.70 -4.27 7.84
N TYR A 75 22.88 -2.98 8.05
CA TYR A 75 23.43 -2.09 7.06
C TYR A 75 24.93 -2.35 6.82
N THR A 76 25.51 -1.77 5.77
CA THR A 76 26.92 -1.97 5.40
C THR A 76 27.88 -1.47 6.49
N SER A 77 27.47 -0.43 7.22
CA SER A 77 28.10 0.15 8.41
C SER A 77 28.04 -0.74 9.65
N GLY A 78 27.24 -1.82 9.62
CA GLY A 78 27.02 -2.72 10.75
C GLY A 78 25.89 -2.30 11.70
N LEU A 79 25.21 -1.18 11.43
CA LEU A 79 24.00 -0.78 12.16
C LEU A 79 22.89 -1.83 11.99
N PRO A 80 22.11 -2.13 13.05
CA PRO A 80 21.03 -3.11 12.96
C PRO A 80 19.86 -2.57 12.14
N ILE A 81 19.17 -3.47 11.44
CA ILE A 81 17.91 -3.15 10.78
C ILE A 81 16.75 -3.43 11.73
N ASP A 82 15.90 -2.41 11.94
CA ASP A 82 14.62 -2.55 12.62
C ASP A 82 13.49 -2.53 11.59
N SER A 83 12.96 -3.71 11.29
CA SER A 83 11.84 -3.92 10.37
C SER A 83 10.46 -3.90 11.06
N SER A 84 10.39 -3.57 12.35
CA SER A 84 9.12 -3.59 13.10
C SER A 84 8.26 -2.36 12.83
N GLY A 85 6.96 -2.42 13.10
CA GLY A 85 6.08 -1.27 12.92
C GLY A 85 4.63 -1.53 13.26
N LYS A 86 3.76 -0.60 12.84
CA LYS A 86 2.31 -0.70 12.97
C LYS A 86 1.63 -0.55 11.62
N LEU A 87 0.94 -1.59 11.16
CA LEU A 87 0.12 -1.54 9.95
C LEU A 87 -1.06 -0.60 10.20
N PHE A 88 -1.09 0.51 9.46
CA PHE A 88 -2.08 1.59 9.60
C PHE A 88 -2.20 2.18 11.01
N GLY A 89 -1.16 2.09 11.83
CA GLY A 89 -1.19 2.55 13.22
C GLY A 89 -1.97 1.63 14.17
N GLU A 90 -2.49 0.50 13.68
CA GLU A 90 -3.37 -0.40 14.46
C GLU A 90 -2.70 -1.72 14.82
N ALA A 91 -2.21 -2.48 13.84
CA ALA A 91 -1.68 -3.84 14.06
C ALA A 91 -0.15 -3.85 14.10
N GLU A 92 0.42 -4.28 15.23
CA GLU A 92 1.87 -4.37 15.42
C GLU A 92 2.47 -5.55 14.62
N PHE A 93 3.65 -5.34 14.05
CA PHE A 93 4.45 -6.38 13.43
C PHE A 93 5.93 -6.19 13.76
N LYS A 94 6.67 -7.30 13.84
CA LYS A 94 8.10 -7.31 14.19
C LYS A 94 9.02 -7.41 12.97
N ASP A 95 8.53 -8.01 11.89
CA ASP A 95 9.28 -8.34 10.68
C ASP A 95 8.33 -8.44 9.47
N ILE A 96 8.90 -8.76 8.30
CA ILE A 96 8.14 -8.91 7.05
C ILE A 96 7.11 -10.04 7.09
N GLU A 97 7.38 -11.12 7.84
CA GLU A 97 6.45 -12.24 7.96
C GLU A 97 5.21 -11.82 8.76
N ALA A 98 5.43 -11.25 9.94
CA ALA A 98 4.36 -10.69 10.77
C ALA A 98 3.61 -9.55 10.05
N PHE A 99 4.30 -8.76 9.22
CA PHE A 99 3.65 -7.75 8.39
C PHE A 99 2.68 -8.37 7.37
N LYS A 100 3.10 -9.44 6.69
CA LYS A 100 2.23 -10.18 5.76
C LYS A 100 1.05 -10.79 6.49
N ASP A 101 1.27 -11.39 7.66
CA ASP A 101 0.19 -11.95 8.48
C ASP A 101 -0.83 -10.88 8.88
N ALA A 102 -0.37 -9.71 9.34
CA ALA A 102 -1.23 -8.57 9.68
C ALA A 102 -2.08 -8.07 8.48
N ILE A 103 -1.56 -8.18 7.25
CA ILE A 103 -2.32 -7.90 6.03
C ILE A 103 -3.40 -8.96 5.81
N LEU A 104 -3.03 -10.24 5.97
CA LEU A 104 -3.92 -11.38 5.76
C LEU A 104 -5.03 -11.48 6.81
N GLU A 105 -4.85 -10.91 8.00
CA GLU A 105 -5.91 -10.72 9.01
C GLU A 105 -6.99 -9.72 8.57
N ARG A 106 -6.69 -8.87 7.59
CA ARG A 106 -7.60 -7.85 7.06
C ARG A 106 -7.81 -8.02 5.55
N PRO A 107 -8.27 -9.21 5.10
CA PRO A 107 -8.26 -9.59 3.70
C PRO A 107 -9.19 -8.71 2.86
N GLU A 108 -10.24 -8.14 3.44
CA GLU A 108 -11.16 -7.26 2.72
C GLU A 108 -10.46 -6.01 2.16
N LYS A 109 -9.57 -5.36 2.92
CA LYS A 109 -8.86 -4.17 2.44
C LYS A 109 -7.99 -4.50 1.23
N PHE A 110 -7.24 -5.60 1.31
CA PHE A 110 -6.40 -6.08 0.22
C PHE A 110 -7.24 -6.50 -1.00
N MET A 111 -8.27 -7.31 -0.80
CA MET A 111 -9.10 -7.81 -1.91
C MET A 111 -9.91 -6.71 -2.58
N ARG A 112 -10.33 -5.68 -1.85
CA ARG A 112 -10.96 -4.49 -2.40
C ARG A 112 -10.00 -3.73 -3.31
N ALA A 113 -8.80 -3.42 -2.83
CA ALA A 113 -7.76 -2.73 -3.61
C ALA A 113 -7.37 -3.53 -4.86
N PHE A 114 -7.17 -4.84 -4.71
CA PHE A 114 -6.88 -5.74 -5.82
C PHE A 114 -8.01 -5.75 -6.86
N SER A 115 -9.26 -5.80 -6.42
CA SER A 115 -10.44 -5.74 -7.30
C SER A 115 -10.54 -4.39 -8.03
N GLU A 116 -10.20 -3.28 -7.37
CA GLU A 116 -10.17 -1.94 -7.97
C GLU A 116 -9.10 -1.84 -9.06
N HIS A 117 -7.87 -2.27 -8.78
CA HIS A 117 -6.79 -2.28 -9.78
C HIS A 117 -7.14 -3.16 -10.99
N LEU A 118 -7.66 -4.37 -10.75
CA LEU A 118 -8.01 -5.29 -11.83
C LEU A 118 -9.20 -4.80 -12.65
N LEU A 119 -10.20 -4.17 -12.01
CA LEU A 119 -11.32 -3.56 -12.73
C LEU A 119 -10.84 -2.38 -13.58
N SER A 120 -10.01 -1.49 -13.03
CA SER A 120 -9.41 -0.37 -13.76
C SER A 120 -8.66 -0.86 -15.02
N TYR A 121 -7.82 -1.87 -14.85
CA TYR A 121 -7.11 -2.54 -15.94
C TYR A 121 -8.07 -3.12 -17.00
N ALA A 122 -9.09 -3.87 -16.56
CA ALA A 122 -10.07 -4.49 -17.46
C ALA A 122 -10.91 -3.48 -18.25
N LEU A 123 -11.15 -2.30 -17.69
CA LEU A 123 -11.88 -1.22 -18.35
C LEU A 123 -10.98 -0.32 -19.22
N GLY A 124 -9.66 -0.40 -19.06
CA GLY A 124 -8.70 0.49 -19.72
C GLY A 124 -8.85 1.97 -19.34
N ARG A 125 -9.37 2.25 -18.13
CA ARG A 125 -9.58 3.61 -17.62
C ARG A 125 -9.54 3.65 -16.09
N GLU A 126 -9.29 4.83 -15.55
CA GLU A 126 -9.48 5.09 -14.13
C GLU A 126 -10.93 4.84 -13.68
N LEU A 127 -11.08 4.40 -12.44
CA LEU A 127 -12.36 4.19 -11.79
C LEU A 127 -13.00 5.51 -11.41
N LYS A 128 -14.32 5.59 -11.56
CA LYS A 128 -15.14 6.75 -11.21
C LYS A 128 -15.98 6.43 -9.97
N ILE A 129 -16.53 7.47 -9.35
CA ILE A 129 -17.47 7.32 -8.22
C ILE A 129 -18.65 6.40 -8.60
N THR A 130 -19.09 6.44 -9.86
CA THR A 130 -20.16 5.57 -10.38
C THR A 130 -19.81 4.08 -10.40
N ASP A 131 -18.53 3.70 -10.34
CA ASP A 131 -18.09 2.30 -10.30
C ASP A 131 -18.17 1.71 -8.89
N LYS A 132 -18.26 2.55 -7.84
CA LYS A 132 -18.27 2.15 -6.43
C LYS A 132 -19.29 1.07 -6.09
N PRO A 133 -20.57 1.14 -6.54
CA PRO A 133 -21.53 0.07 -6.27
C PRO A 133 -21.13 -1.29 -6.85
N SER A 134 -20.43 -1.30 -8.00
CA SER A 134 -19.92 -2.53 -8.60
C SER A 134 -18.74 -3.09 -7.81
N ILE A 135 -17.82 -2.23 -7.37
CA ILE A 135 -16.69 -2.61 -6.52
C ILE A 135 -17.17 -3.19 -5.18
N ASP A 136 -18.15 -2.56 -4.54
CA ASP A 136 -18.73 -3.02 -3.27
C ASP A 136 -19.44 -4.38 -3.43
N LYS A 137 -20.05 -4.63 -4.61
CA LYS A 137 -20.64 -5.94 -4.94
C LYS A 137 -19.56 -7.00 -5.17
N ILE A 138 -18.55 -6.70 -5.98
CA ILE A 138 -17.43 -7.60 -6.27
C ILE A 138 -16.73 -7.98 -4.97
N THR A 139 -16.35 -6.99 -4.15
CA THR A 139 -15.66 -7.21 -2.87
C THR A 139 -16.46 -8.13 -1.95
N ARG A 140 -17.76 -7.88 -1.76
CA ARG A 140 -18.62 -8.76 -0.95
C ARG A 140 -18.66 -10.20 -1.45
N ARG A 141 -18.73 -10.41 -2.77
CA ARG A 141 -18.75 -11.76 -3.38
C ARG A 141 -17.41 -12.46 -3.24
N VAL A 142 -16.32 -11.75 -3.44
CA VAL A 142 -14.96 -12.24 -3.27
C VAL A 142 -14.72 -12.65 -1.82
N MET A 143 -15.16 -11.84 -0.85
CA MET A 143 -15.03 -12.17 0.57
C MET A 143 -15.89 -13.38 0.97
N ALA A 144 -17.09 -13.50 0.41
CA ALA A 144 -17.94 -14.67 0.62
C ALA A 144 -17.35 -15.98 0.04
N ASP A 145 -16.44 -15.88 -0.93
CA ASP A 145 -15.69 -17.01 -1.50
C ASP A 145 -14.20 -16.98 -1.08
N HIS A 146 -13.94 -16.54 0.15
CA HIS A 146 -12.62 -16.61 0.80
C HIS A 146 -11.48 -15.95 0.01
N GLY A 147 -11.73 -14.84 -0.69
CA GLY A 147 -10.70 -14.07 -1.38
C GLY A 147 -10.19 -14.71 -2.67
N ARG A 148 -10.93 -15.67 -3.25
CA ARG A 148 -10.46 -16.41 -4.43
C ARG A 148 -10.26 -15.50 -5.65
N PHE A 149 -9.08 -15.56 -6.26
CA PHE A 149 -8.73 -14.80 -7.46
C PHE A 149 -9.72 -15.00 -8.62
N SER A 150 -10.09 -16.25 -8.91
CA SER A 150 -11.05 -16.55 -9.99
C SER A 150 -12.39 -15.85 -9.79
N THR A 151 -12.81 -15.65 -8.55
CA THR A 151 -14.07 -14.97 -8.21
C THR A 151 -13.98 -13.47 -8.48
N VAL A 152 -12.82 -12.85 -8.25
CA VAL A 152 -12.56 -11.46 -8.68
C VAL A 152 -12.76 -11.33 -10.19
N VAL A 153 -12.10 -12.19 -10.98
CA VAL A 153 -12.17 -12.17 -12.45
C VAL A 153 -13.60 -12.35 -12.94
N VAL A 154 -14.32 -13.35 -12.42
CA VAL A 154 -15.71 -13.64 -12.80
C VAL A 154 -16.66 -12.49 -12.45
N GLU A 155 -16.54 -11.92 -11.25
CA GLU A 155 -17.41 -10.83 -10.82
C GLU A 155 -17.12 -9.52 -11.59
N ILE A 156 -15.86 -9.26 -11.96
CA ILE A 156 -15.50 -8.18 -12.88
C ILE A 156 -16.16 -8.39 -14.25
N ALA A 157 -16.01 -9.57 -14.85
CA ALA A 157 -16.59 -9.88 -16.16
C ALA A 157 -18.13 -9.79 -16.17
N LYS A 158 -18.78 -10.03 -15.02
CA LYS A 158 -20.24 -9.90 -14.84
C LYS A 158 -20.69 -8.49 -14.45
N SER A 159 -19.77 -7.58 -14.12
CA SER A 159 -20.09 -6.26 -13.61
C SER A 159 -20.71 -5.35 -14.68
N ILE A 160 -21.54 -4.40 -14.23
CA ILE A 160 -22.16 -3.39 -15.12
C ILE A 160 -21.09 -2.59 -15.89
N PRO A 161 -20.05 -2.01 -15.26
CA PRO A 161 -19.09 -1.18 -15.98
C PRO A 161 -18.28 -1.95 -17.03
N PHE A 162 -18.10 -3.28 -16.85
CA PHE A 162 -17.42 -4.12 -17.84
C PHE A 162 -18.34 -4.49 -19.01
N ARG A 163 -19.60 -4.80 -18.74
CA ARG A 163 -20.55 -5.30 -19.75
C ARG A 163 -21.20 -4.19 -20.58
N HIS A 164 -21.16 -2.95 -20.11
CA HIS A 164 -21.85 -1.84 -20.75
C HIS A 164 -20.92 -0.65 -20.93
N LYS A 165 -20.90 -0.07 -22.13
CA LYS A 165 -20.19 1.18 -22.38
C LYS A 165 -20.93 2.31 -21.66
N THR A 166 -20.21 3.07 -20.83
CA THR A 166 -20.73 4.30 -20.22
C THR A 166 -21.28 5.22 -21.34
N GLY A 167 -22.59 5.51 -21.33
CA GLY A 167 -23.25 6.40 -22.30
C GLY A 167 -24.24 5.75 -23.29
N GLN A 168 -24.65 4.48 -23.13
CA GLN A 168 -25.65 3.84 -24.02
C GLN A 168 -27.06 3.63 -23.44
N ASN A 169 -27.36 4.14 -22.24
CA ASN A 169 -28.71 4.09 -21.67
C ASN A 169 -29.35 5.49 -21.58
N GLU A 170 -29.61 6.13 -22.73
CA GLU A 170 -30.62 7.20 -22.89
C GLU A 170 -31.34 7.13 -24.25
N SER A 171 -31.58 5.92 -24.75
CA SER A 171 -32.58 5.72 -25.80
C SER A 171 -33.06 4.28 -25.79
N LYS A 172 -34.21 4.07 -25.16
CA LYS A 172 -35.39 3.42 -25.75
C LYS A 172 -36.60 3.68 -24.88
#